data_AF-A0A7V9PME9-F1
#
_entry.id   AF-A0A7V9PME9-F1
#
_cell.length_a   1.000
_cell.length_b   1.000
_cell.length_c   1.000
_cell.angle_alpha   90.00
_cell.angle_beta   90.00
_cell.angle_gamma   90.00
#
_symmetry.space_group_name_H-M   'P 1'
#
loop_
_entity.id
_entity.type
_entity.pdbx_description
1 polymer ?
#
loop_
_entity_poly.entity_id
_entity_poly.type
_entity_poly.pdbx_seq_one_letter_code
_entity_poly.pdbx_strand_id
1 'polypeptide(L)'
;MQALGADAQLAAQLERVRLESDTLYAIIAAVGASVDLDRVLEGIVELLTVATSSHACFVYLREGERLRMRAASPVFAHLVGHIELGLDEGLTGWVARHDRPAFIREDALADPRMKYVPELEEERFQSMVAVPVPGRAGSVIGVVVLHTVAPREFDRSDLNFLAHVAALVAGAIENAKLYEEARQRVEGLTRLSTLSQAIAAAAGRDELQAIVTTGVADLVDADRCELHQRAEGSGVLLDVLRQRRPERLAAPLTVAGEELGILTVVRDGRPFDAEEDELLRTVAGSVALALQQAELIERLTAENLVRDLFGALAGGDANVADARVRTLGHDLARPHVVLHGERAPARDIAWPAVAERLEASVRALRPAAITDVGREHAHFLLMLDAATDLTALHAELSTLA
;
A
#
# COMPACT_ATOMS: atom_id res chain seq x y z
N MET A 1 38.49 52.67 36.40
CA MET A 1 38.89 51.34 35.89
C MET A 1 37.82 50.26 36.12
N GLN A 2 37.11 50.22 37.25
CA GLN A 2 36.05 49.20 37.47
C GLN A 2 34.81 49.36 36.56
N ALA A 3 34.38 50.58 36.22
CA ALA A 3 33.21 50.81 35.34
C ALA A 3 33.46 50.36 33.88
N LEU A 4 34.66 50.60 33.35
CA LEU A 4 35.07 50.17 32.00
C LEU A 4 35.15 48.63 31.87
N GLY A 5 35.43 47.92 32.96
CA GLY A 5 35.43 46.45 32.99
C GLY A 5 34.03 45.84 33.02
N ALA A 6 33.08 46.47 33.73
CA ALA A 6 31.69 46.04 33.78
C ALA A 6 30.97 46.24 32.44
N ASP A 7 31.22 47.36 31.75
CA ASP A 7 30.64 47.63 30.42
C ASP A 7 31.17 46.66 29.36
N ALA A 8 32.46 46.32 29.41
CA ALA A 8 33.05 45.33 28.50
C ALA A 8 32.51 43.90 28.73
N GLN A 9 32.30 43.50 29.99
CA GLN A 9 31.68 42.21 30.32
C GLN A 9 30.21 42.15 29.88
N LEU A 10 29.45 43.22 30.09
CA LEU A 10 28.05 43.30 29.64
C LEU A 10 27.94 43.25 28.11
N ALA A 11 28.80 43.97 27.39
CA ALA A 11 28.83 43.95 25.94
C ALA A 11 29.18 42.55 25.38
N ALA A 12 30.16 41.87 25.98
CA ALA A 12 30.51 40.50 25.60
C ALA A 12 29.37 39.50 25.88
N GLN A 13 28.67 39.66 26.99
CA GLN A 13 27.54 38.81 27.35
C GLN A 13 26.33 39.05 26.43
N LEU A 14 26.04 40.30 26.07
CA LEU A 14 25.00 40.64 25.10
C LEU A 14 25.30 40.07 23.71
N GLU A 15 26.55 40.18 23.25
CA GLU A 15 26.93 39.64 21.94
C GLU A 15 26.87 38.10 21.92
N ARG A 16 27.24 37.43 23.02
CA ARG A 16 27.06 35.98 23.17
C ARG A 16 25.60 35.57 23.06
N VAL A 17 24.72 36.21 23.83
CA VAL A 17 23.27 35.91 23.79
C VAL A 17 22.68 36.19 22.41
N ARG A 18 23.15 37.24 21.73
CA ARG A 18 22.74 37.56 20.36
C ARG A 18 23.17 36.48 19.38
N LEU A 19 24.43 36.05 19.43
CA LEU A 19 24.95 34.97 18.59
C LEU A 19 24.21 33.65 18.82
N GLU A 20 23.96 33.29 20.08
CA GLU A 20 23.18 32.09 20.44
C GLU A 20 21.76 32.18 19.87
N SER A 21 21.09 33.32 20.01
CA SER A 21 19.74 33.54 19.48
C SER A 21 19.71 33.48 17.94
N ASP A 22 20.64 34.16 17.27
CA ASP A 22 20.76 34.17 15.81
C ASP A 22 21.01 32.76 15.27
N THR A 23 21.82 31.96 15.98
CA THR A 23 22.07 30.56 15.63
C THR A 23 20.83 29.70 15.81
N LEU A 24 20.08 29.86 16.92
CA LEU A 24 18.83 29.13 17.11
C LEU A 24 17.82 29.46 16.00
N TYR A 25 17.70 30.73 15.60
CA TYR A 25 16.84 31.11 14.48
C TYR A 25 17.29 30.49 13.15
N ALA A 26 18.59 30.46 12.89
CA ALA A 26 19.14 29.81 11.70
C ALA A 26 18.86 28.31 11.68
N ILE A 27 18.98 27.63 12.83
CA ILE A 27 18.65 26.22 12.98
C ILE A 27 17.16 25.99 12.76
N ILE A 28 16.28 26.80 13.38
CA ILE A 28 14.82 26.69 13.18
C ILE A 28 14.47 26.85 11.70
N ALA A 29 15.10 27.80 11.00
CA ALA A 29 14.91 27.99 9.57
C ALA A 29 15.39 26.78 8.76
N ALA A 30 16.55 26.19 9.10
CA ALA A 30 17.07 24.99 8.45
C ALA A 30 16.16 23.77 8.64
N VAL A 31 15.64 23.56 9.87
CA VAL A 31 14.68 22.49 10.19
C VAL A 31 13.38 22.66 9.39
N GLY A 32 12.93 23.89 9.15
CA GLY A 32 11.73 24.17 8.36
C GLY A 32 11.94 24.11 6.84
N ALA A 33 13.18 24.13 6.35
CA ALA A 33 13.47 24.25 4.92
C ALA A 33 13.55 22.90 4.18
N SER A 34 13.72 21.80 4.90
CA SER A 34 13.93 20.47 4.33
C SER A 34 13.23 19.38 5.14
N VAL A 35 12.69 18.38 4.44
CA VAL A 35 12.17 17.13 5.04
C VAL A 35 13.23 16.03 5.08
N ASP A 36 14.34 16.21 4.38
CA ASP A 36 15.50 15.32 4.39
C ASP A 36 16.28 15.53 5.71
N LEU A 37 16.18 14.55 6.61
CA LEU A 37 16.78 14.59 7.94
C LEU A 37 18.30 14.78 7.87
N ASP A 38 18.98 14.09 6.96
CA ASP A 38 20.45 14.10 6.92
C ASP A 38 20.95 15.50 6.54
N ARG A 39 20.28 16.17 5.59
CA ARG A 39 20.56 17.58 5.25
C ARG A 39 20.29 18.55 6.39
N VAL A 40 19.23 18.32 7.15
CA VAL A 40 18.90 19.16 8.31
C VAL A 40 19.96 19.00 9.40
N LEU A 41 20.35 17.76 9.72
CA LEU A 41 21.37 17.49 10.73
C LEU A 41 22.74 18.04 10.31
N GLU A 42 23.12 17.93 9.02
CA GLU A 42 24.34 18.52 8.47
C GLU A 42 24.37 20.04 8.69
N GLY A 43 23.30 20.74 8.30
CA GLY A 43 23.20 22.19 8.50
C GLY A 43 23.23 22.61 9.98
N ILE A 44 22.61 21.82 10.87
CA ILE A 44 22.68 22.05 12.32
C ILE A 44 24.11 21.93 12.83
N VAL A 45 24.82 20.89 12.41
CA VAL A 45 26.21 20.65 12.80
C VAL A 45 27.12 21.79 12.34
N GLU A 46 26.96 22.28 11.12
CA GLU A 46 27.72 23.43 10.61
C GLU A 46 27.46 24.69 11.45
N LEU A 47 26.20 25.04 11.68
CA LEU A 47 25.79 26.20 12.47
C LEU A 47 26.31 26.11 13.92
N LEU A 48 26.19 24.93 14.54
CA LEU A 48 26.72 24.67 15.88
C LEU A 48 28.24 24.81 15.95
N THR A 49 28.95 24.27 14.96
CA THR A 49 30.42 24.32 14.92
C THR A 49 30.89 25.78 14.94
N VAL A 50 30.25 26.63 14.13
CA VAL A 50 30.54 28.08 14.06
C VAL A 50 30.15 28.80 15.35
N ALA A 51 28.92 28.63 15.81
CA ALA A 51 28.38 29.37 16.97
C ALA A 51 29.13 29.05 18.27
N THR A 52 29.57 27.81 18.44
CA THR A 52 30.30 27.37 19.62
C THR A 52 31.81 27.52 19.49
N SER A 53 32.33 27.91 18.32
CA SER A 53 33.77 27.87 18.02
C SER A 53 34.40 26.52 18.35
N SER A 54 33.66 25.44 18.11
CA SER A 54 34.15 24.07 18.28
C SER A 54 34.89 23.61 17.03
N HIS A 55 35.72 22.57 17.18
CA HIS A 55 36.57 22.07 16.10
C HIS A 55 36.00 20.81 15.46
N ALA A 56 35.12 20.11 16.18
CA ALA A 56 34.27 19.07 15.65
C ALA A 56 32.93 19.06 16.38
N CYS A 57 31.89 18.74 15.63
CA CYS A 57 30.53 18.55 16.11
C CYS A 57 29.96 17.30 15.45
N PHE A 58 29.32 16.45 16.24
CA PHE A 58 28.74 15.19 15.80
C PHE A 58 27.33 15.05 16.35
N VAL A 59 26.44 14.44 15.55
CA VAL A 59 25.13 13.99 15.99
C VAL A 59 25.07 12.48 15.83
N TYR A 60 24.84 11.79 16.95
CA TYR A 60 24.60 10.36 16.98
C TYR A 60 23.12 10.10 17.22
N LEU A 61 22.49 9.22 16.45
CA LEU A 61 21.12 8.78 16.68
C LEU A 61 21.11 7.36 17.27
N ARG A 62 20.15 7.11 18.17
CA ARG A 62 20.01 5.82 18.84
C ARG A 62 19.24 4.83 17.97
N GLU A 63 19.85 3.69 17.71
CA GLU A 63 19.30 2.54 16.98
C GLU A 63 19.37 1.32 17.92
N GLY A 64 18.32 1.12 18.73
CA GLY A 64 18.31 0.10 19.78
C GLY A 64 19.33 0.39 20.89
N GLU A 65 20.30 -0.52 21.08
CA GLU A 65 21.39 -0.38 22.07
C GLU A 65 22.69 0.19 21.47
N ARG A 66 22.59 0.79 20.27
CA ARG A 66 23.70 1.44 19.58
C ARG A 66 23.39 2.88 19.24
N LEU A 67 24.46 3.65 19.06
CA LEU A 67 24.46 5.03 18.61
C LEU A 67 25.21 5.10 17.29
N ARG A 68 24.55 5.55 16.23
CA ARG A 68 25.13 5.67 14.90
C ARG A 68 25.36 7.14 14.56
N MET A 69 26.55 7.47 14.06
CA MET A 69 26.85 8.83 13.60
C MET A 69 26.00 9.17 12.37
N ARG A 70 25.19 10.23 12.46
CA ARG A 70 24.26 10.66 11.41
C ARG A 70 24.57 12.03 10.83
N ALA A 71 25.32 12.86 11.55
CA ALA A 71 25.92 14.06 11.00
C ALA A 71 27.24 14.38 11.71
N ALA A 72 28.13 15.03 10.97
CA ALA A 72 29.45 15.39 11.44
C ALA A 72 29.92 16.70 10.78
N SER A 73 30.81 17.44 11.45
CA SER A 73 31.42 18.63 10.85
C SER A 73 32.07 18.27 9.51
N PRO A 74 32.18 19.20 8.54
CA PRO A 74 32.56 18.88 7.16
C PRO A 74 33.84 18.04 7.00
N VAL A 75 34.84 18.24 7.88
CA VAL A 75 36.10 17.47 7.87
C VAL A 75 35.87 15.97 8.11
N PHE A 76 34.84 15.61 8.88
CA PHE A 76 34.48 14.25 9.27
C PHE A 76 33.22 13.73 8.55
N ALA A 77 32.68 14.45 7.57
CA ALA A 77 31.46 14.06 6.86
C ALA A 77 31.56 12.67 6.21
N HIS A 78 32.77 12.26 5.79
CA HIS A 78 33.05 10.95 5.21
C HIS A 78 32.91 9.76 6.19
N LEU A 79 32.78 10.02 7.49
CA LEU A 79 32.60 9.00 8.54
C LEU A 79 31.14 8.80 8.95
N VAL A 80 30.23 9.65 8.46
CA VAL A 80 28.80 9.52 8.70
C VAL A 80 28.31 8.15 8.24
N GLY A 81 27.56 7.46 9.09
CA GLY A 81 27.07 6.11 8.83
C GLY A 81 28.10 4.98 9.04
N HIS A 82 29.39 5.29 9.24
CA HIS A 82 30.46 4.30 9.45
C HIS A 82 30.86 4.13 10.92
N ILE A 83 30.65 5.15 11.75
CA ILE A 83 30.96 5.11 13.19
C ILE A 83 29.72 4.71 14.00
N GLU A 84 29.88 3.67 14.81
CA GLU A 84 28.89 3.19 15.78
C GLU A 84 29.50 3.05 17.17
N LEU A 85 28.73 3.38 18.19
CA LEU A 85 29.10 3.27 19.61
C LEU A 85 28.02 2.52 20.38
N GLY A 86 28.39 1.66 21.31
CA GLY A 86 27.46 1.09 22.30
C GLY A 86 27.04 2.11 23.37
N LEU A 87 25.91 1.87 24.04
CA LEU A 87 25.49 2.71 25.19
C LEU A 87 26.43 2.64 26.40
N ASP A 88 27.29 1.61 26.46
CA ASP A 88 28.34 1.47 27.47
C ASP A 88 29.70 2.01 27.00
N GLU A 89 29.77 2.61 25.82
CA GLU A 89 31.01 3.08 25.22
C GLU A 89 31.14 4.61 25.26
N GLY A 90 32.17 5.06 25.98
CA GLY A 90 32.55 6.46 26.04
C GLY A 90 31.52 7.39 26.68
N LEU A 91 31.79 8.69 26.60
CA LEU A 91 30.97 9.74 27.20
C LEU A 91 29.64 9.83 26.46
N THR A 92 29.66 9.67 25.14
CA THR A 92 28.49 9.67 24.27
C THR A 92 27.48 8.58 24.67
N GLY A 93 27.94 7.33 24.83
CA GLY A 93 27.10 6.22 25.30
C GLY A 93 26.56 6.48 26.71
N TRP A 94 27.42 6.95 27.61
CA TRP A 94 27.02 7.29 28.98
C TRP A 94 25.90 8.34 29.02
N VAL A 95 26.02 9.42 28.24
CA VAL A 95 24.99 10.47 28.14
C VAL A 95 23.68 9.91 27.59
N ALA A 96 23.74 9.07 26.55
CA ALA A 96 22.55 8.43 25.99
C ALA A 96 21.83 7.52 26.99
N ARG A 97 22.57 6.86 27.88
CA ARG A 97 21.99 5.98 28.91
C ARG A 97 21.42 6.74 30.11
N HIS A 98 22.08 7.81 30.54
CA HIS A 98 21.75 8.48 31.81
C HIS A 98 20.87 9.72 31.63
N ASP A 99 20.62 10.16 30.39
CA ASP A 99 19.85 11.38 30.06
C ASP A 99 20.37 12.61 30.82
N ARG A 100 21.70 12.77 30.82
CA ARG A 100 22.37 13.86 31.53
C ARG A 100 23.53 14.39 30.70
N PRO A 101 23.63 15.72 30.48
CA PRO A 101 24.80 16.32 29.87
C PRO A 101 26.08 15.99 30.65
N ALA A 102 27.17 15.75 29.94
CA ALA A 102 28.48 15.54 30.54
C ALA A 102 29.58 16.11 29.65
N PHE A 103 30.71 16.49 30.26
CA PHE A 103 31.86 17.04 29.55
C PHE A 103 33.18 16.63 30.20
N ILE A 104 34.25 16.77 29.41
CA ILE A 104 35.66 16.61 29.80
C ILE A 104 36.35 17.94 29.50
N ARG A 105 37.11 18.47 30.46
CA ARG A 105 37.68 19.84 30.41
C ARG A 105 39.03 19.95 29.72
N GLU A 106 39.86 18.91 29.84
CA GLU A 106 41.22 18.83 29.33
C GLU A 106 41.63 17.36 29.26
N ASP A 107 42.69 17.07 28.48
CA ASP A 107 43.23 15.73 28.29
C ASP A 107 42.17 14.64 28.02
N ALA A 108 41.27 14.90 27.06
CA ALA A 108 40.15 14.01 26.73
C ALA A 108 40.55 12.53 26.59
N LEU A 109 41.68 12.23 25.93
CA LEU A 109 42.18 10.85 25.78
C LEU A 109 42.52 10.14 27.10
N ALA A 110 42.83 10.88 28.16
CA ALA A 110 43.15 10.31 29.47
C ALA A 110 41.91 10.06 30.34
N ASP A 111 40.74 10.61 29.98
CA ASP A 111 39.50 10.40 30.73
C ASP A 111 39.02 8.95 30.54
N PRO A 112 38.69 8.20 31.61
CA PRO A 112 38.17 6.84 31.50
C PRO A 112 36.85 6.71 30.73
N ARG A 113 36.12 7.83 30.58
CA ARG A 113 34.89 7.92 29.79
C ARG A 113 35.18 8.28 28.35
N MET A 114 36.43 8.33 27.90
CA MET A 114 36.74 8.53 26.49
C MET A 114 36.80 7.19 25.75
N LYS A 115 36.15 7.12 24.58
CA LYS A 115 36.29 6.00 23.66
C LYS A 115 37.16 6.46 22.49
N TYR A 116 38.35 5.90 22.38
CA TYR A 116 39.25 6.21 21.27
C TYR A 116 38.73 5.59 19.96
N VAL A 117 38.56 6.43 18.95
CA VAL A 117 38.20 6.08 17.58
C VAL A 117 39.28 6.69 16.67
N PRO A 118 40.21 5.88 16.13
CA PRO A 118 41.37 6.39 15.37
C PRO A 118 40.98 7.32 14.21
N GLU A 119 39.87 7.02 13.53
CA GLU A 119 39.37 7.76 12.38
C GLU A 119 38.94 9.19 12.73
N LEU A 120 38.63 9.47 14.01
CA LEU A 120 38.24 10.80 14.49
C LEU A 120 39.44 11.67 14.90
N GLU A 121 40.68 11.16 14.79
CA GLU A 121 41.90 11.87 15.18
C GLU A 121 41.83 12.43 16.61
N GLU A 122 41.29 11.64 17.54
CA GLU A 122 40.95 12.07 18.90
C GLU A 122 42.15 12.62 19.70
N GLU A 123 43.39 12.34 19.27
CA GLU A 123 44.62 12.90 19.87
C GLU A 123 44.70 14.42 19.77
N ARG A 124 43.93 15.02 18.86
CA ARG A 124 43.92 16.46 18.63
C ARG A 124 42.98 17.20 19.57
N PHE A 125 42.07 16.50 20.26
CA PHE A 125 41.06 17.12 21.11
C PHE A 125 41.44 17.09 22.58
N GLN A 126 41.29 18.23 23.23
CA GLN A 126 41.59 18.43 24.65
C GLN A 126 40.32 18.33 25.50
N SER A 127 39.19 18.81 24.98
CA SER A 127 37.91 18.74 25.70
C SER A 127 36.75 18.36 24.79
N MET A 128 35.70 17.84 25.41
CA MET A 128 34.46 17.50 24.73
C MET A 128 33.25 17.71 25.64
N VAL A 129 32.09 17.96 25.03
CA VAL A 129 30.79 17.98 25.71
C VAL A 129 29.79 17.15 24.93
N ALA A 130 28.97 16.39 25.65
CA ALA A 130 27.89 15.59 25.08
C ALA A 130 26.57 15.95 25.78
N VAL A 131 25.52 16.20 25.00
CA VAL A 131 24.17 16.50 25.48
C VAL A 131 23.15 15.53 24.86
N PRO A 132 22.18 15.03 25.63
CA PRO A 132 21.19 14.10 25.12
C PRO A 132 20.21 14.82 24.18
N VAL A 133 19.82 14.15 23.09
CA VAL A 133 18.70 14.55 22.24
C VAL A 133 17.43 13.92 22.84
N PRO A 134 16.51 14.73 23.39
CA PRO A 134 15.35 14.22 24.09
C PRO A 134 14.35 13.59 23.11
N GLY A 135 13.81 12.44 23.47
CA GLY A 135 12.69 11.80 22.81
C GLY A 135 11.38 11.96 23.58
N ARG A 136 10.34 11.24 23.15
CA ARG A 136 9.05 11.21 23.86
C ARG A 136 9.16 10.42 25.16
N ALA A 137 8.32 10.78 26.13
CA ALA A 137 8.18 10.07 27.41
C ALA A 137 9.50 9.86 28.18
N GLY A 138 10.45 10.80 28.07
CA GLY A 138 11.74 10.73 28.78
C GLY A 138 12.73 9.73 28.18
N SER A 139 12.55 9.31 26.92
CA SER A 139 13.56 8.55 26.18
C SER A 139 14.65 9.47 25.63
N VAL A 140 15.85 8.92 25.34
CA VAL A 140 16.91 9.62 24.61
C VAL A 140 17.04 8.98 23.23
N ILE A 141 16.88 9.79 22.18
CA ILE A 141 16.87 9.34 20.77
C ILE A 141 18.19 9.64 20.05
N GLY A 142 19.13 10.30 20.72
CA GLY A 142 20.44 10.62 20.17
C GLY A 142 21.29 11.44 21.13
N VAL A 143 22.46 11.88 20.67
CA VAL A 143 23.41 12.70 21.43
C VAL A 143 24.08 13.69 20.47
N VAL A 144 24.17 14.96 20.87
CA VAL A 144 25.00 15.97 20.20
C VAL A 144 26.32 16.07 20.96
N VAL A 145 27.44 15.98 20.24
CA VAL A 145 28.78 15.99 20.81
C VAL A 145 29.61 17.08 20.16
N LEU A 146 30.32 17.88 20.96
CA LEU A 146 31.28 18.87 20.49
C LEU A 146 32.67 18.57 21.03
N HIS A 147 33.69 18.79 20.22
CA HIS A 147 35.11 18.68 20.59
C HIS A 147 35.84 20.00 20.37
N THR A 148 36.80 20.30 21.24
CA THR A 148 37.71 21.45 21.10
C THR A 148 39.17 21.02 21.26
N VAL A 149 40.05 21.62 20.47
CA VAL A 149 41.50 21.33 20.48
C VAL A 149 42.23 21.96 21.67
N ALA A 150 41.61 22.94 22.33
CA ALA A 150 42.12 23.57 23.54
C ALA A 150 41.23 23.19 24.73
N PRO A 151 41.78 23.14 25.96
CA PRO A 151 41.01 22.97 27.18
C PRO A 151 39.87 23.98 27.26
N ARG A 152 38.67 23.51 27.61
CA ARG A 152 37.47 24.34 27.71
C ARG A 152 36.60 23.87 28.85
N GLU A 153 36.20 24.82 29.68
CA GLU A 153 35.11 24.62 30.62
C GLU A 153 33.77 24.98 29.96
N PHE A 154 32.80 24.08 30.07
CA PHE A 154 31.45 24.29 29.57
C PHE A 154 30.57 24.75 30.74
N ASP A 155 30.17 26.02 30.70
CA ASP A 155 29.35 26.60 31.75
C ASP A 155 27.87 26.19 31.60
N ARG A 156 27.02 26.60 32.55
CA ARG A 156 25.57 26.30 32.48
C ARG A 156 24.91 26.92 31.25
N SER A 157 25.41 28.04 30.75
CA SER A 157 24.85 28.72 29.58
C SER A 157 25.16 27.91 28.31
N ASP A 158 26.39 27.40 28.17
CA ASP A 158 26.77 26.49 27.09
C ASP A 158 25.90 25.23 27.08
N LEU A 159 25.73 24.60 28.25
CA LEU A 159 24.90 23.40 28.38
C LEU A 159 23.42 23.68 28.05
N ASN A 160 22.89 24.84 28.48
CA ASN A 160 21.52 25.24 28.17
C ASN A 160 21.33 25.51 26.67
N PHE A 161 22.28 26.21 26.04
CA PHE A 161 22.26 26.47 24.60
C PHE A 161 22.29 25.15 23.81
N LEU A 162 23.20 24.24 24.15
CA LEU A 162 23.28 22.94 23.51
C LEU A 162 22.05 22.07 23.76
N ALA A 163 21.43 22.15 24.95
CA ALA A 163 20.17 21.47 25.23
C ALA A 163 19.01 22.02 24.37
N HIS A 164 18.95 23.33 24.14
CA HIS A 164 17.97 23.91 23.21
C HIS A 164 18.18 23.41 21.78
N VAL A 165 19.44 23.36 21.32
CA VAL A 165 19.73 22.82 19.99
C VAL A 165 19.41 21.32 19.91
N ALA A 166 19.71 20.55 20.94
CA ALA A 166 19.34 19.14 21.02
C ALA A 166 17.81 18.95 20.95
N ALA A 167 17.02 19.84 21.55
CA ALA A 167 15.56 19.82 21.41
C ALA A 167 15.10 20.16 19.97
N LEU A 168 15.79 21.04 19.26
CA LEU A 168 15.52 21.32 17.85
C LEU A 168 15.87 20.13 16.95
N VAL A 169 16.99 19.46 17.22
CA VAL A 169 17.38 18.19 16.58
C VAL A 169 16.30 17.13 16.80
N ALA A 170 15.77 17.01 18.03
CA ALA A 170 14.67 16.10 18.32
C ALA A 170 13.41 16.41 17.49
N GLY A 171 13.06 17.69 17.37
CA GLY A 171 11.95 18.14 16.53
C GLY A 171 12.14 17.80 15.05
N ALA A 172 13.36 17.96 14.53
CA ALA A 172 13.69 17.59 13.15
C ALA A 172 13.54 16.09 12.89
N ILE A 173 14.01 15.24 13.82
CA ILE A 173 13.88 13.78 13.73
C ILE A 173 12.40 13.37 13.74
N GLU A 174 11.60 13.94 14.64
CA GLU A 174 10.17 13.66 14.70
C GLU A 174 9.45 14.10 13.41
N ASN A 175 9.79 15.28 12.88
CA ASN A 175 9.22 15.76 11.63
C ASN A 175 9.55 14.84 10.45
N ALA A 176 10.81 14.40 10.33
CA ALA A 176 11.22 13.47 9.27
C ALA A 176 10.50 12.12 9.39
N LYS A 177 10.32 11.62 10.62
CA LYS A 177 9.56 10.39 10.86
C LYS A 177 8.09 10.53 10.46
N LEU A 178 7.42 11.60 10.88
CA LEU A 178 6.03 11.87 10.51
C LEU A 178 5.86 12.05 9.00
N TYR A 179 6.83 12.69 8.34
CA TYR A 179 6.83 12.85 6.90
C TYR A 179 6.93 11.50 6.18
N GLU A 180 7.83 10.63 6.62
CA GLU A 180 8.00 9.30 6.04
C GLU A 180 6.76 8.42 6.26
N GLU A 181 6.16 8.43 7.46
CA GLU A 181 4.91 7.74 7.74
C GLU A 181 3.76 8.24 6.83
N ALA A 182 3.63 9.57 6.68
CA ALA A 182 2.63 10.16 5.81
C ALA A 182 2.87 9.80 4.34
N ARG A 183 4.12 9.82 3.88
CA ARG A 183 4.51 9.44 2.52
C ARG A 183 4.16 7.98 2.24
N GLN A 184 4.54 7.06 3.12
CA GLN A 184 4.22 5.64 2.98
C GLN A 184 2.71 5.40 2.91
N ARG A 185 1.93 6.13 3.72
CA ARG A 185 0.46 6.07 3.71
C ARG A 185 -0.12 6.57 2.38
N VAL A 186 0.39 7.67 1.83
CA VAL A 186 -0.03 8.17 0.51
C VAL A 186 0.32 7.17 -0.59
N GLU A 187 1.55 6.64 -0.60
CA GLU A 187 1.96 5.64 -1.58
C GLU A 187 1.09 4.37 -1.53
N GLY A 188 0.76 3.89 -0.33
CA GLY A 188 -0.16 2.77 -0.13
C GLY A 188 -1.57 3.04 -0.67
N LEU A 189 -2.15 4.22 -0.37
CA LEU A 189 -3.45 4.62 -0.90
C LEU A 189 -3.44 4.78 -2.42
N THR A 190 -2.36 5.30 -3.01
CA THR A 190 -2.21 5.41 -4.46
C THR A 190 -2.19 4.03 -5.10
N ARG A 191 -1.39 3.07 -4.57
CA ARG A 191 -1.37 1.69 -5.08
C ARG A 191 -2.76 1.04 -5.03
N LEU A 192 -3.46 1.17 -3.90
CA LEU A 192 -4.83 0.67 -3.75
C LEU A 192 -5.78 1.30 -4.77
N SER A 193 -5.75 2.63 -4.92
CA SER A 193 -6.63 3.35 -5.83
C SER A 193 -6.39 2.98 -7.29
N THR A 194 -5.13 2.90 -7.73
CA THR A 194 -4.76 2.46 -9.08
C THR A 194 -5.22 1.03 -9.35
N LEU A 195 -5.06 0.13 -8.39
CA LEU A 195 -5.55 -1.25 -8.50
C LEU A 195 -7.08 -1.30 -8.62
N SER A 196 -7.80 -0.60 -7.74
CA SER A 196 -9.27 -0.53 -7.79
C SER A 196 -9.78 0.04 -9.11
N GLN A 197 -9.11 1.03 -9.68
CA GLN A 197 -9.44 1.59 -11.00
C GLN A 197 -9.18 0.59 -12.13
N ALA A 198 -8.04 -0.10 -12.11
CA ALA A 198 -7.73 -1.13 -13.10
C ALA A 198 -8.73 -2.30 -13.04
N ILE A 199 -9.12 -2.73 -11.85
CA ILE A 199 -10.17 -3.73 -11.62
C ILE A 199 -11.50 -3.28 -12.21
N ALA A 200 -11.92 -2.03 -11.93
CA ALA A 200 -13.17 -1.49 -12.43
C ALA A 200 -13.19 -1.27 -13.96
N ALA A 201 -12.02 -1.11 -14.58
CA ALA A 201 -11.88 -0.92 -16.02
C ALA A 201 -11.72 -2.23 -16.82
N ALA A 202 -11.55 -3.37 -16.14
CA ALA A 202 -11.35 -4.65 -16.80
C ALA A 202 -12.55 -5.02 -17.68
N ALA A 203 -12.29 -5.40 -18.94
CA ALA A 203 -13.32 -5.66 -19.93
C ALA A 203 -13.84 -7.12 -19.92
N GLY A 204 -13.20 -8.00 -19.17
CA GLY A 204 -13.56 -9.42 -19.09
C GLY A 204 -12.82 -10.18 -17.98
N ARG A 205 -13.22 -11.43 -17.76
CA ARG A 205 -12.72 -12.27 -16.65
C ARG A 205 -11.21 -12.51 -16.71
N ASP A 206 -10.67 -12.80 -17.88
CA ASP A 206 -9.24 -13.13 -18.04
C ASP A 206 -8.35 -11.92 -17.72
N GLU A 207 -8.73 -10.73 -18.18
CA GLU A 207 -8.05 -9.48 -17.88
C GLU A 207 -8.14 -9.15 -16.39
N LEU A 208 -9.34 -9.28 -15.80
CA LEU A 208 -9.56 -9.06 -14.38
C LEU A 208 -8.68 -10.00 -13.53
N GLN A 209 -8.59 -11.27 -13.89
CA GLN A 209 -7.76 -12.24 -13.17
C GLN A 209 -6.28 -11.87 -13.21
N ALA A 210 -5.76 -11.41 -14.36
CA ALA A 210 -4.38 -10.96 -14.49
C ALA A 210 -4.10 -9.70 -13.64
N ILE A 211 -4.98 -8.69 -13.71
CA ILE A 211 -4.85 -7.43 -12.94
C ILE A 211 -4.87 -7.73 -11.44
N VAL A 212 -5.82 -8.54 -10.98
CA VAL A 212 -5.98 -8.87 -9.56
C VAL A 212 -4.80 -9.66 -9.03
N THR A 213 -4.35 -10.68 -9.77
CA THR A 213 -3.27 -11.56 -9.30
C THR A 213 -1.98 -10.78 -9.09
N THR A 214 -1.57 -9.97 -10.08
CA THR A 214 -0.36 -9.15 -9.98
C THR A 214 -0.54 -8.00 -9.01
N GLY A 215 -1.61 -7.21 -9.16
CA GLY A 215 -1.78 -5.99 -8.40
C GLY A 215 -2.02 -6.23 -6.91
N VAL A 216 -2.72 -7.30 -6.52
CA VAL A 216 -2.89 -7.66 -5.11
C VAL A 216 -1.58 -8.17 -4.53
N ALA A 217 -0.82 -9.00 -5.26
CA ALA A 217 0.48 -9.48 -4.80
C ALA A 217 1.44 -8.32 -4.51
N ASP A 218 1.48 -7.31 -5.39
CA ASP A 218 2.29 -6.11 -5.18
C ASP A 218 1.77 -5.22 -4.03
N LEU A 219 0.45 -5.14 -3.85
CA LEU A 219 -0.16 -4.29 -2.82
C LEU A 219 0.16 -4.76 -1.40
N VAL A 220 0.11 -6.07 -1.16
CA VAL A 220 0.33 -6.67 0.17
C VAL A 220 1.67 -7.40 0.29
N ASP A 221 2.57 -7.21 -0.69
CA ASP A 221 3.89 -7.85 -0.74
C ASP A 221 3.76 -9.36 -0.51
N ALA A 222 3.05 -10.05 -1.40
CA ALA A 222 2.82 -11.49 -1.32
C ALA A 222 3.52 -12.25 -2.46
N ASP A 223 4.04 -13.43 -2.15
CA ASP A 223 4.72 -14.29 -3.14
C ASP A 223 3.74 -14.90 -4.15
N ARG A 224 2.51 -15.15 -3.71
CA ARG A 224 1.47 -15.71 -4.57
C ARG A 224 0.10 -15.13 -4.24
N CYS A 225 -0.63 -14.78 -5.27
CA CYS A 225 -2.04 -14.43 -5.22
C CYS A 225 -2.83 -15.41 -6.09
N GLU A 226 -4.00 -15.84 -5.63
CA GLU A 226 -4.90 -16.68 -6.40
C GLU A 226 -6.34 -16.19 -6.26
N LEU A 227 -7.01 -16.05 -7.40
CA LEU A 227 -8.42 -15.74 -7.52
C LEU A 227 -9.18 -17.02 -7.90
N HIS A 228 -10.04 -17.51 -7.01
CA HIS A 228 -10.86 -18.69 -7.23
C HIS A 228 -12.33 -18.28 -7.37
N GLN A 229 -12.94 -18.53 -8.53
CA GLN A 229 -14.39 -18.34 -8.72
C GLN A 229 -15.15 -19.58 -8.23
N ARG A 230 -16.39 -19.40 -7.78
CA ARG A 230 -17.21 -20.52 -7.31
C ARG A 230 -17.56 -21.44 -8.48
N ALA A 231 -17.01 -22.65 -8.49
CA ALA A 231 -17.53 -23.75 -9.30
C ALA A 231 -18.73 -24.39 -8.60
N GLU A 232 -19.83 -24.62 -9.33
CA GLU A 232 -21.02 -25.31 -8.81
C GLU A 232 -20.62 -26.64 -8.13
N GLY A 233 -20.94 -26.77 -6.83
CA GLY A 233 -20.70 -27.98 -6.04
C GLY A 233 -19.41 -28.03 -5.20
N SER A 234 -18.58 -26.99 -5.16
CA SER A 234 -17.33 -27.02 -4.40
C SER A 234 -17.46 -26.47 -2.97
N GLY A 235 -17.51 -27.37 -1.97
CA GLY A 235 -17.34 -27.05 -0.54
C GLY A 235 -15.91 -26.59 -0.16
N VAL A 236 -15.05 -26.36 -1.16
CA VAL A 236 -13.61 -26.07 -1.02
C VAL A 236 -13.37 -24.65 -0.50
N LEU A 237 -14.28 -23.70 -0.73
CA LEU A 237 -14.14 -22.31 -0.28
C LEU A 237 -14.10 -22.18 1.26
N LEU A 238 -14.88 -22.99 1.97
CA LEU A 238 -14.97 -22.94 3.43
C LEU A 238 -13.72 -23.49 4.13
N ASP A 239 -13.04 -24.48 3.55
CA ASP A 239 -11.84 -25.06 4.15
C ASP A 239 -10.64 -24.11 4.08
N VAL A 240 -10.51 -23.33 3.01
CA VAL A 240 -9.45 -22.32 2.87
C VAL A 240 -9.66 -21.15 3.85
N LEU A 241 -10.91 -20.70 4.05
CA LEU A 241 -11.23 -19.66 5.04
C LEU A 241 -11.02 -20.14 6.50
N ARG A 242 -11.19 -21.45 6.76
CA ARG A 242 -11.06 -22.05 8.09
C ARG A 242 -9.61 -22.34 8.49
N GLN A 243 -8.72 -22.58 7.54
CA GLN A 243 -7.29 -22.81 7.80
C GLN A 243 -6.49 -21.50 7.83
N ARG A 244 -6.84 -20.58 8.74
CA ARG A 244 -6.02 -19.38 8.97
C ARG A 244 -4.60 -19.80 9.39
N ARG A 245 -3.62 -19.49 8.55
CA ARG A 245 -2.21 -19.52 8.90
C ARG A 245 -1.67 -18.09 8.93
N PRO A 246 -0.68 -17.79 9.79
CA PRO A 246 -0.07 -16.46 9.83
C PRO A 246 0.44 -16.00 8.46
N GLU A 247 0.93 -16.94 7.65
CA GLU A 247 1.53 -16.74 6.32
C GLU A 247 0.51 -16.74 5.16
N ARG A 248 -0.80 -16.75 5.47
CA ARG A 248 -1.87 -16.83 4.46
C ARG A 248 -3.06 -15.96 4.83
N LEU A 249 -3.46 -15.07 3.92
CA LEU A 249 -4.72 -14.35 4.02
C LEU A 249 -5.71 -14.84 2.95
N ALA A 250 -6.99 -14.76 3.29
CA ALA A 250 -8.06 -15.07 2.39
C ALA A 250 -9.25 -14.14 2.65
N ALA A 251 -9.79 -13.58 1.57
CA ALA A 251 -10.95 -12.69 1.59
C ALA A 251 -12.04 -13.25 0.66
N PRO A 252 -13.28 -13.45 1.16
CA PRO A 252 -14.38 -13.89 0.32
C PRO A 252 -14.82 -12.77 -0.62
N LEU A 253 -15.21 -13.14 -1.83
CA LEU A 253 -15.74 -12.23 -2.85
C LEU A 253 -17.26 -12.28 -2.75
N THR A 254 -17.84 -11.33 -2.03
CA THR A 254 -19.29 -11.32 -1.79
C THR A 254 -19.94 -10.05 -2.30
N VAL A 255 -21.06 -10.17 -3.01
CA VAL A 255 -21.93 -9.05 -3.38
C VAL A 255 -23.36 -9.35 -2.92
N ALA A 256 -23.97 -8.42 -2.19
CA ALA A 256 -25.35 -8.55 -1.68
C ALA A 256 -25.64 -9.88 -0.93
N GLY A 257 -24.62 -10.48 -0.29
CA GLY A 257 -24.74 -11.76 0.43
C GLY A 257 -24.52 -13.02 -0.42
N GLU A 258 -24.32 -12.86 -1.73
CA GLU A 258 -23.93 -13.94 -2.63
C GLU A 258 -22.40 -14.05 -2.70
N GLU A 259 -21.87 -15.27 -2.57
CA GLU A 259 -20.44 -15.56 -2.62
C GLU A 259 -20.05 -15.98 -4.05
N LEU A 260 -19.32 -15.11 -4.73
CA LEU A 260 -18.86 -15.30 -6.11
C LEU A 260 -17.52 -16.07 -6.18
N GLY A 261 -16.76 -16.07 -5.08
CA GLY A 261 -15.44 -16.70 -5.05
C GLY A 261 -14.62 -16.32 -3.81
N ILE A 262 -13.32 -16.57 -3.87
CA ILE A 262 -12.36 -16.25 -2.82
C ILE A 262 -11.05 -15.74 -3.43
N LEU A 263 -10.51 -14.69 -2.83
CA LEU A 263 -9.18 -14.17 -3.11
C LEU A 263 -8.23 -14.62 -2.01
N THR A 264 -7.11 -15.22 -2.38
CA THR A 264 -6.13 -15.74 -1.42
C THR A 264 -4.73 -15.24 -1.74
N VAL A 265 -3.98 -14.91 -0.70
CA VAL A 265 -2.56 -14.54 -0.81
C VAL A 265 -1.73 -15.35 0.17
N VAL A 266 -0.51 -15.69 -0.24
CA VAL A 266 0.46 -16.45 0.54
C VAL A 266 1.80 -15.73 0.47
N ARG A 267 2.49 -15.68 1.61
CA ARG A 267 3.85 -15.15 1.72
C ARG A 267 4.69 -16.04 2.63
N ASP A 268 5.90 -16.35 2.21
CA ASP A 268 6.89 -17.04 3.03
C ASP A 268 7.64 -16.04 3.93
N GLY A 269 7.92 -16.45 5.17
CA GLY A 269 8.87 -15.76 6.05
C GLY A 269 8.30 -14.72 7.02
N ARG A 270 7.26 -13.95 6.67
CA ARG A 270 6.60 -13.02 7.62
C ARG A 270 5.08 -13.14 7.62
N PRO A 271 4.43 -13.13 8.80
CA PRO A 271 2.97 -13.16 8.89
C PRO A 271 2.35 -11.89 8.31
N PHE A 272 1.10 -11.97 7.88
CA PHE A 272 0.35 -10.78 7.50
C PHE A 272 -0.17 -10.00 8.71
N ASP A 273 -0.12 -8.68 8.63
CA ASP A 273 -0.66 -7.80 9.68
C ASP A 273 -2.16 -7.45 9.44
N ALA A 274 -2.73 -6.67 10.37
CA ALA A 274 -4.13 -6.28 10.32
C ALA A 274 -4.45 -5.29 9.18
N GLU A 275 -3.48 -4.45 8.80
CA GLU A 275 -3.63 -3.48 7.72
C GLU A 275 -3.63 -4.20 6.37
N GLU A 276 -2.76 -5.20 6.19
CA GLU A 276 -2.73 -6.09 5.03
C GLU A 276 -4.06 -6.89 4.86
N ASP A 277 -4.68 -7.38 5.95
CA ASP A 277 -6.00 -8.05 5.90
C ASP A 277 -7.11 -7.06 5.49
N GLU A 278 -7.09 -5.82 5.99
CA GLU A 278 -8.08 -4.80 5.63
C GLU A 278 -7.95 -4.37 4.17
N LEU A 279 -6.72 -4.19 3.67
CA LEU A 279 -6.45 -3.92 2.26
C LEU A 279 -6.96 -5.04 1.36
N LEU A 280 -6.68 -6.30 1.72
CA LEU A 280 -7.16 -7.46 0.95
C LEU A 280 -8.69 -7.52 0.89
N ARG A 281 -9.38 -7.29 2.03
CA ARG A 281 -10.86 -7.25 2.08
C ARG A 281 -11.43 -6.13 1.21
N THR A 282 -10.78 -4.97 1.22
CA THR A 282 -11.20 -3.82 0.42
C THR A 282 -11.12 -4.14 -1.08
N VAL A 283 -9.99 -4.69 -1.53
CA VAL A 283 -9.83 -5.10 -2.93
C VAL A 283 -10.79 -6.23 -3.30
N ALA A 284 -10.97 -7.22 -2.42
CA ALA A 284 -11.92 -8.31 -2.62
C ALA A 284 -13.35 -7.81 -2.91
N GLY A 285 -13.80 -6.75 -2.24
CA GLY A 285 -15.08 -6.10 -2.53
C GLY A 285 -15.15 -5.52 -3.96
N SER A 286 -14.09 -4.82 -4.40
CA SER A 286 -14.00 -4.31 -5.78
C SER A 286 -13.96 -5.42 -6.82
N VAL A 287 -13.21 -6.50 -6.57
CA VAL A 287 -13.12 -7.67 -7.45
C VAL A 287 -14.47 -8.36 -7.57
N ALA A 288 -15.19 -8.55 -6.46
CA ALA A 288 -16.51 -9.16 -6.47
C ALA A 288 -17.50 -8.38 -7.35
N LEU A 289 -17.50 -7.05 -7.24
CA LEU A 289 -18.34 -6.19 -8.09
C LEU A 289 -17.94 -6.30 -9.57
N ALA A 290 -16.64 -6.26 -9.89
CA ALA A 290 -16.15 -6.38 -11.26
C ALA A 290 -16.50 -7.75 -11.89
N LEU A 291 -16.43 -8.84 -11.12
CA LEU A 291 -16.87 -10.17 -11.55
C LEU A 291 -18.36 -10.19 -11.88
N GLN A 292 -19.20 -9.61 -11.02
CA GLN A 292 -20.64 -9.53 -11.26
C GLN A 292 -20.96 -8.69 -12.50
N GLN A 293 -20.24 -7.58 -12.71
CA GLN A 293 -20.39 -6.76 -13.91
C GLN A 293 -19.99 -7.53 -15.17
N ALA A 294 -18.86 -8.23 -15.16
CA ALA A 294 -18.42 -9.05 -16.27
C ALA A 294 -19.45 -10.14 -16.61
N GLU A 295 -19.98 -10.83 -15.61
CA GLU A 295 -21.02 -11.85 -15.80
C GLU A 295 -22.31 -11.28 -16.38
N LEU A 296 -22.74 -10.10 -15.91
CA LEU A 296 -23.94 -9.43 -16.44
C LEU A 296 -23.73 -9.01 -17.91
N ILE A 297 -22.56 -8.47 -18.25
CA ILE A 297 -22.21 -8.10 -19.62
C ILE A 297 -22.22 -9.33 -20.52
N GLU A 298 -21.54 -10.41 -20.11
CA GLU A 298 -21.52 -11.68 -20.85
C GLU A 298 -22.93 -12.22 -21.10
N ARG A 299 -23.78 -12.21 -20.07
CA ARG A 299 -25.18 -12.65 -20.19
C ARG A 299 -25.98 -11.79 -21.16
N LEU A 300 -25.90 -10.46 -21.05
CA LEU A 300 -26.60 -9.53 -21.94
C LEU A 300 -26.10 -9.62 -23.38
N THR A 301 -24.79 -9.81 -23.58
CA THR A 301 -24.20 -10.02 -24.91
C THR A 301 -24.71 -11.32 -25.53
N ALA A 302 -24.80 -12.40 -24.76
CA ALA A 302 -25.37 -13.67 -25.21
C ALA A 302 -26.86 -13.53 -25.58
N GLU A 303 -27.67 -12.90 -24.71
CA GLU A 303 -29.10 -12.65 -24.97
C GLU A 303 -29.32 -11.81 -26.24
N ASN A 304 -28.54 -10.73 -26.41
CA ASN A 304 -28.64 -9.89 -27.61
C ASN A 304 -28.19 -10.65 -28.88
N LEU A 305 -27.15 -11.48 -28.79
CA LEU A 305 -26.68 -12.30 -29.90
C LEU A 305 -27.77 -13.27 -30.39
N VAL A 306 -28.51 -13.87 -29.45
CA VAL A 306 -29.65 -14.74 -29.76
C VAL A 306 -30.79 -13.95 -30.39
N ARG A 307 -31.14 -12.77 -29.86
CA ARG A 307 -32.19 -11.93 -30.45
C ARG A 307 -31.83 -11.49 -31.87
N ASP A 308 -30.60 -11.07 -32.10
CA ASP A 308 -30.08 -10.69 -33.41
C ASP A 308 -30.16 -11.85 -34.41
N LEU A 309 -29.84 -13.07 -33.95
CA LEU A 309 -29.98 -14.28 -34.76
C LEU A 309 -31.42 -14.46 -35.24
N PHE A 310 -32.41 -14.45 -34.33
CA PHE A 310 -33.81 -14.64 -34.72
C PHE A 310 -34.33 -13.49 -35.59
N GLY A 311 -33.89 -12.26 -35.33
CA GLY A 311 -34.18 -11.11 -36.20
C GLY A 311 -33.62 -11.30 -37.62
N ALA A 312 -32.39 -11.78 -37.76
CA ALA A 312 -31.77 -12.06 -39.06
C ALA A 312 -32.47 -13.20 -39.81
N LEU A 313 -32.85 -14.28 -39.10
CA LEU A 313 -33.64 -15.38 -39.65
C LEU A 313 -35.00 -14.90 -40.16
N ALA A 314 -35.72 -14.08 -39.39
CA ALA A 314 -37.01 -13.52 -39.77
C ALA A 314 -36.90 -12.53 -40.95
N GLY A 315 -35.81 -11.75 -41.00
CA GLY A 315 -35.53 -10.80 -42.08
C GLY A 315 -34.97 -11.44 -43.36
N GLY A 316 -34.59 -12.72 -43.33
CA GLY A 316 -33.99 -13.43 -44.46
C GLY A 316 -32.51 -13.10 -44.72
N ASP A 317 -31.80 -12.51 -43.76
CA ASP A 317 -30.36 -12.24 -43.87
C ASP A 317 -29.53 -13.46 -43.43
N ALA A 318 -29.40 -14.41 -44.36
CA ALA A 318 -28.71 -15.68 -44.11
C ALA A 318 -27.25 -15.49 -43.69
N ASN A 319 -26.55 -14.46 -44.20
CA ASN A 319 -25.14 -14.22 -43.85
C ASN A 319 -24.99 -13.76 -42.40
N VAL A 320 -25.87 -12.86 -41.95
CA VAL A 320 -25.87 -12.40 -40.55
C VAL A 320 -26.29 -13.52 -39.61
N ALA A 321 -27.35 -14.27 -39.94
CA ALA A 321 -27.80 -15.41 -39.14
C ALA A 321 -26.71 -16.48 -38.98
N ASP A 322 -26.04 -16.86 -40.07
CA ASP A 322 -24.96 -17.84 -40.06
C ASP A 322 -23.73 -17.36 -39.27
N ALA A 323 -23.43 -16.06 -39.29
CA ALA A 323 -22.38 -15.49 -38.45
C ALA A 323 -22.73 -15.55 -36.95
N ARG A 324 -23.97 -15.20 -36.58
CA ARG A 324 -24.45 -15.19 -35.18
C ARG A 324 -24.54 -16.61 -34.59
N VAL A 325 -25.06 -17.58 -35.36
CA VAL A 325 -25.12 -19.00 -34.96
C VAL A 325 -23.72 -19.58 -34.73
N ARG A 326 -22.76 -19.26 -35.59
CA ARG A 326 -21.36 -19.72 -35.40
C ARG A 326 -20.74 -19.17 -34.13
N THR A 327 -21.01 -17.90 -33.78
CA THR A 327 -20.57 -17.32 -32.50
C THR A 327 -21.19 -18.03 -31.29
N LEU A 328 -22.42 -18.53 -31.42
CA LEU A 328 -23.07 -19.37 -30.40
C LEU A 328 -22.58 -20.83 -30.41
N GLY A 329 -21.64 -21.20 -31.28
CA GLY A 329 -21.08 -22.55 -31.38
C GLY A 329 -21.95 -23.54 -32.17
N HIS A 330 -22.93 -23.06 -32.93
CA HIS A 330 -23.82 -23.86 -33.75
C HIS A 330 -23.52 -23.71 -35.26
N ASP A 331 -24.10 -24.56 -36.10
CA ASP A 331 -23.87 -24.60 -37.55
C ASP A 331 -25.19 -24.75 -38.32
N LEU A 332 -25.62 -23.70 -39.03
CA LEU A 332 -26.85 -23.71 -39.83
C LEU A 332 -26.76 -24.59 -41.09
N ALA A 333 -25.57 -25.06 -41.48
CA ALA A 333 -25.42 -25.98 -42.61
C ALA A 333 -26.02 -27.36 -42.33
N ARG A 334 -26.22 -27.71 -41.05
CA ARG A 334 -26.93 -28.93 -40.66
C ARG A 334 -28.45 -28.71 -40.68
N PRO A 335 -29.25 -29.76 -40.90
CA PRO A 335 -30.70 -29.66 -40.84
C PRO A 335 -31.13 -29.10 -39.48
N HIS A 336 -32.01 -28.11 -39.50
CA HIS A 336 -32.48 -27.43 -38.31
C HIS A 336 -33.96 -27.07 -38.46
N VAL A 337 -34.62 -26.87 -37.33
CA VAL A 337 -36.01 -26.42 -37.23
C VAL A 337 -36.03 -25.13 -36.43
N VAL A 338 -36.64 -24.11 -37.01
CA VAL A 338 -36.98 -22.88 -36.31
C VAL A 338 -38.45 -22.95 -35.93
N LEU A 339 -38.76 -22.80 -34.65
CA LEU A 339 -40.12 -22.64 -34.16
C LEU A 339 -40.32 -21.20 -33.74
N HIS A 340 -41.44 -20.64 -34.18
CA HIS A 340 -41.84 -19.27 -33.88
C HIS A 340 -43.24 -19.31 -33.28
N GLY A 341 -43.39 -18.75 -32.09
CA GLY A 341 -44.67 -18.56 -31.42
C GLY A 341 -44.86 -17.11 -31.02
N GLU A 342 -46.07 -16.60 -31.22
CA GLU A 342 -46.49 -15.27 -30.76
C GLU A 342 -47.82 -15.37 -30.02
N ARG A 343 -48.01 -14.50 -29.04
CA ARG A 343 -49.27 -14.43 -28.31
C ARG A 343 -50.38 -13.91 -29.21
N ALA A 344 -51.45 -14.69 -29.34
CA ALA A 344 -52.68 -14.25 -30.00
C ALA A 344 -53.41 -13.20 -29.12
N PRO A 345 -53.70 -11.97 -29.61
CA PRO A 345 -54.31 -10.90 -28.81
C PRO A 345 -55.70 -11.22 -28.24
N ALA A 346 -56.42 -12.15 -28.86
CA ALA A 346 -57.82 -12.45 -28.57
C ALA A 346 -58.03 -13.61 -27.56
N ARG A 347 -56.97 -14.26 -27.08
CA ARG A 347 -57.07 -15.38 -26.13
C ARG A 347 -56.52 -14.96 -24.77
N ASP A 348 -57.29 -15.22 -23.71
CA ASP A 348 -56.89 -15.03 -22.32
C ASP A 348 -56.01 -16.20 -21.84
N ILE A 349 -54.86 -16.36 -22.50
CA ILE A 349 -53.87 -17.38 -22.19
C ILE A 349 -52.77 -16.73 -21.37
N ALA A 350 -52.37 -17.37 -20.27
CA ALA A 350 -51.18 -17.03 -19.51
C ALA A 350 -49.92 -17.36 -20.34
N TRP A 351 -49.60 -16.50 -21.31
CA TRP A 351 -48.49 -16.67 -22.24
C TRP A 351 -47.16 -17.04 -21.55
N PRO A 352 -46.75 -16.41 -20.43
CA PRO A 352 -45.51 -16.77 -19.75
C PRO A 352 -45.44 -18.27 -19.38
N ALA A 353 -46.53 -18.84 -18.88
CA ALA A 353 -46.57 -20.26 -18.50
C ALA A 353 -46.55 -21.20 -19.72
N VAL A 354 -47.12 -20.77 -20.85
CA VAL A 354 -47.06 -21.52 -22.10
C VAL A 354 -45.65 -21.49 -22.68
N ALA A 355 -45.02 -20.32 -22.67
CA ALA A 355 -43.68 -20.13 -23.20
C ALA A 355 -42.62 -20.88 -22.36
N GLU A 356 -42.72 -20.85 -21.03
CA GLU A 356 -41.89 -21.65 -20.12
C GLU A 356 -42.05 -23.16 -20.36
N ARG A 357 -43.28 -23.64 -20.55
CA ARG A 357 -43.53 -25.05 -20.88
C ARG A 357 -42.90 -25.45 -22.22
N LEU A 358 -43.08 -24.64 -23.25
CA LEU A 358 -42.48 -24.88 -24.56
C LEU A 358 -40.95 -24.89 -24.48
N GLU A 359 -40.35 -23.96 -23.75
CA GLU A 359 -38.91 -23.93 -23.54
C GLU A 359 -38.41 -25.19 -22.83
N ALA A 360 -39.10 -25.63 -21.77
CA ALA A 360 -38.75 -26.84 -21.04
C ALA A 360 -38.79 -28.08 -21.96
N SER A 361 -39.83 -28.22 -22.78
CA SER A 361 -39.96 -29.34 -23.73
C SER A 361 -38.91 -29.30 -24.83
N VAL A 362 -38.60 -28.11 -25.36
CA VAL A 362 -37.53 -27.93 -26.35
C VAL A 362 -36.17 -28.29 -25.74
N ARG A 363 -35.86 -27.84 -24.52
CA ARG A 363 -34.60 -28.18 -23.82
C ARG A 363 -34.53 -29.65 -23.44
N ALA A 364 -35.65 -30.29 -23.13
CA ALA A 364 -35.70 -31.73 -22.85
C ALA A 364 -35.37 -32.56 -24.11
N LEU A 365 -35.82 -32.12 -25.28
CA LEU A 365 -35.48 -32.74 -26.56
C LEU A 365 -34.04 -32.47 -26.96
N ARG A 366 -33.60 -31.21 -26.84
CA ARG A 366 -32.24 -30.77 -27.15
C ARG A 366 -31.76 -29.75 -26.13
N PRO A 367 -30.91 -30.16 -25.17
CA PRO A 367 -30.36 -29.23 -24.17
C PRO A 367 -29.58 -28.06 -24.78
N ALA A 368 -28.98 -28.29 -25.95
CA ALA A 368 -28.23 -27.30 -26.72
C ALA A 368 -29.11 -26.49 -27.71
N ALA A 369 -30.44 -26.52 -27.59
CA ALA A 369 -31.31 -25.67 -28.40
C ALA A 369 -31.11 -24.20 -28.02
N ILE A 370 -31.13 -23.31 -29.02
CA ILE A 370 -31.09 -21.87 -28.80
C ILE A 370 -32.53 -21.40 -28.60
N THR A 371 -32.79 -20.72 -27.49
CA THR A 371 -34.13 -20.29 -27.08
C THR A 371 -34.15 -18.78 -26.82
N ASP A 372 -35.21 -18.11 -27.27
CA ASP A 372 -35.51 -16.70 -26.97
C ASP A 372 -36.98 -16.60 -26.58
N VAL A 373 -37.24 -16.46 -25.28
CA VAL A 373 -38.59 -16.41 -24.73
C VAL A 373 -38.84 -15.02 -24.15
N GLY A 374 -39.81 -14.32 -24.72
CA GLY A 374 -40.26 -13.02 -24.25
C GLY A 374 -41.69 -13.04 -23.72
N ARG A 375 -42.16 -11.86 -23.31
CA ARG A 375 -43.51 -11.68 -22.76
C ARG A 375 -44.64 -11.92 -23.75
N GLU A 376 -44.33 -11.86 -25.05
CA GLU A 376 -45.32 -11.96 -26.13
C GLU A 376 -44.83 -12.85 -27.29
N HIS A 377 -43.61 -13.38 -27.22
CA HIS A 377 -42.97 -14.17 -28.27
C HIS A 377 -42.17 -15.34 -27.68
N ALA A 378 -41.96 -16.37 -28.49
CA ALA A 378 -41.10 -17.50 -28.19
C ALA A 378 -40.46 -18.01 -29.49
N HIS A 379 -39.14 -17.93 -29.59
CA HIS A 379 -38.38 -18.45 -30.72
C HIS A 379 -37.46 -19.57 -30.26
N PHE A 380 -37.41 -20.65 -31.04
CA PHE A 380 -36.56 -21.80 -30.76
C PHE A 380 -35.83 -22.21 -32.04
N LEU A 381 -34.54 -22.48 -31.94
CA LEU A 381 -33.74 -23.08 -33.00
C LEU A 381 -33.22 -24.43 -32.52
N LEU A 382 -33.68 -25.49 -33.17
CA LEU A 382 -33.31 -26.87 -32.88
C LEU A 382 -32.48 -27.44 -34.02
N MET A 383 -31.26 -27.89 -33.70
CA MET A 383 -30.46 -28.68 -34.65
C MET A 383 -30.99 -30.12 -34.68
N LEU A 384 -31.27 -30.63 -35.87
CA LEU A 384 -31.70 -32.00 -36.06
C LEU A 384 -30.50 -32.93 -36.28
N ASP A 385 -30.53 -34.08 -35.62
CA ASP A 385 -29.73 -35.24 -35.99
C ASP A 385 -30.66 -36.43 -36.28
N ALA A 386 -30.09 -37.56 -36.71
CA ALA A 386 -30.86 -38.75 -37.06
C ALA A 386 -31.66 -39.37 -35.90
N ALA A 387 -31.41 -38.97 -34.66
CA ALA A 387 -32.07 -39.46 -33.45
C ALA A 387 -33.08 -38.45 -32.86
N THR A 388 -33.24 -37.25 -33.44
CA THR A 388 -34.22 -36.27 -32.93
C THR A 388 -35.65 -36.74 -33.22
N ASP A 389 -36.38 -37.17 -32.20
CA ASP A 389 -37.82 -37.47 -32.27
C ASP A 389 -38.66 -36.22 -31.98
N LEU A 390 -39.34 -35.69 -32.99
CA LEU A 390 -40.20 -34.50 -32.89
C LEU A 390 -41.65 -34.83 -32.48
N THR A 391 -42.01 -36.10 -32.29
CA THR A 391 -43.39 -36.52 -32.05
C THR A 391 -43.98 -35.90 -30.78
N ALA A 392 -43.18 -35.85 -29.70
CA ALA A 392 -43.58 -35.23 -28.44
C ALA A 392 -43.81 -33.71 -28.58
N LEU A 393 -42.92 -33.02 -29.30
CA LEU A 393 -43.05 -31.59 -29.57
C LEU A 393 -44.27 -31.28 -30.42
N HIS A 394 -44.53 -32.10 -31.44
CA HIS A 394 -45.69 -31.96 -32.31
C HIS A 394 -47.01 -32.15 -31.55
N ALA A 395 -47.08 -33.15 -30.67
CA ALA A 395 -48.25 -33.36 -29.82
C ALA A 395 -48.51 -32.16 -28.91
N GLU A 396 -47.46 -31.61 -28.30
CA GLU A 396 -47.59 -30.44 -27.42
C GLU A 396 -47.99 -29.17 -28.18
N LEU A 397 -47.36 -28.88 -29.33
CA LEU A 397 -47.75 -27.76 -30.19
C LEU A 397 -49.22 -27.88 -30.65
N SER A 398 -49.67 -29.11 -30.94
CA SER A 398 -51.06 -29.39 -31.34
C SER A 398 -52.07 -29.17 -30.20
N THR A 399 -51.65 -29.22 -28.94
CA THR A 399 -52.50 -28.86 -27.79
C THR A 399 -52.58 -27.35 -27.52
N LEU A 400 -51.64 -26.57 -28.08
CA LEU A 400 -51.50 -25.14 -27.86
C LEU A 400 -52.09 -24.28 -28.99
N ALA A 401 -52.09 -24.78 -30.23
CA ALA A 401 -52.78 -24.20 -31.39
C ALA A 401 -54.31 -24.25 -31.22
#